data_AF-A0A1G3MU41-F1
#
_entry.id   AF-A0A1G3MU41-F1
#
_cell.length_a   1.000
_cell.length_b   1.000
_cell.length_c   1.000
_cell.angle_alpha   90.00
_cell.angle_beta   90.00
_cell.angle_gamma   90.00
#
_symmetry.space_group_name_H-M   'P 1'
#
loop_
_entity.id
_entity.type
_entity.pdbx_description
1 polymer ?
#
loop_
_entity_poly.entity_id
_entity_poly.type
_entity_poly.pdbx_seq_one_letter_code
_entity_poly.pdbx_strand_id
1 'polypeptide(L)'
;MLHYLYRMDANTIAEFDAAMQRKQATLPARIRPITRDWVELPRAFLLTGPRGVGKTTFLLHHSRISRVLYFSADNPLLADEPLYATVKSIFMAGYEGVVIAGSLGSDPGRGDALV
;
A
#
# COMPACT_ATOMS: atom_id res chain seq x y z
N MET A 1 -4.04 -24.48 -16.12
CA MET A 1 -3.57 -23.66 -17.25
C MET A 1 -4.19 -22.26 -17.30
N LEU A 2 -4.67 -21.69 -16.18
CA LEU A 2 -5.25 -20.33 -16.10
C LEU A 2 -4.38 -19.35 -15.27
N HIS A 3 -3.43 -19.85 -14.48
CA HIS A 3 -2.58 -19.03 -13.58
C HIS A 3 -1.47 -18.23 -14.29
N TYR A 4 -1.23 -18.46 -15.58
CA TYR A 4 -0.19 -17.75 -16.34
C TYR A 4 -0.69 -16.47 -17.02
N LEU A 5 -2.01 -16.28 -17.12
CA LEU A 5 -2.62 -15.12 -17.80
C LEU A 5 -2.73 -13.87 -16.91
N TYR A 6 -2.75 -14.05 -15.58
CA TYR A 6 -2.85 -12.98 -14.59
C TYR A 6 -1.48 -12.69 -13.96
N ARG A 7 -0.54 -12.26 -14.80
CA ARG A 7 0.75 -11.74 -14.35
C ARG A 7 0.78 -10.26 -14.70
N MET A 8 0.77 -9.45 -13.66
CA MET A 8 0.99 -8.02 -13.79
C MET A 8 2.35 -7.77 -14.45
N ASP A 9 2.37 -6.87 -15.43
CA ASP A 9 3.61 -6.59 -16.14
C ASP A 9 4.62 -5.87 -15.21
N ALA A 10 5.90 -5.99 -15.54
CA ALA A 10 6.96 -5.36 -14.76
C ALA A 10 6.90 -3.82 -14.81
N ASN A 11 6.30 -3.27 -15.87
CA ASN A 11 6.17 -1.83 -16.07
C ASN A 11 5.19 -1.23 -15.07
N THR A 12 4.07 -1.89 -14.79
CA THR A 12 3.03 -1.41 -13.86
C THR A 12 3.53 -1.46 -12.43
N ILE A 13 4.31 -2.49 -12.07
CA ILE A 13 4.99 -2.54 -10.78
C ILE A 13 5.99 -1.37 -10.65
N ALA A 14 6.75 -1.07 -11.71
CA ALA A 14 7.65 0.08 -11.74
C ALA A 14 6.91 1.42 -11.68
N GLU A 15 5.73 1.53 -12.29
CA GLU A 15 4.87 2.72 -12.20
C GLU A 15 4.35 2.94 -10.78
N PHE A 16 3.94 1.87 -10.09
CA PHE A 16 3.55 1.93 -8.67
C PHE A 16 4.71 2.35 -7.79
N ASP A 17 5.90 1.80 -8.02
CA ASP A 17 7.10 2.16 -7.27
C ASP A 17 7.45 3.64 -7.50
N ALA A 18 7.46 4.11 -8.76
CA ALA A 18 7.69 5.51 -9.08
C ALA A 18 6.62 6.43 -8.46
N ALA A 19 5.36 6.01 -8.40
CA ALA A 19 4.28 6.75 -7.75
C ALA A 19 4.45 6.81 -6.22
N MET A 20 4.86 5.70 -5.60
CA MET A 20 5.20 5.62 -4.19
C MET A 20 6.37 6.54 -3.85
N GLN A 21 7.47 6.47 -4.62
CA GLN A 21 8.67 7.30 -4.42
C GLN A 21 8.34 8.79 -4.50
N ARG A 22 7.51 9.21 -5.47
CA ARG A 22 7.01 10.60 -5.55
C ARG A 22 6.26 11.01 -4.28
N LYS A 23 5.37 10.17 -3.76
CA LYS A 23 4.65 10.47 -2.50
C LYS A 23 5.61 10.51 -1.31
N GLN A 24 6.55 9.58 -1.24
CA GLN A 24 7.56 9.55 -0.18
C GLN A 24 8.44 10.80 -0.21
N ALA A 25 8.80 11.33 -1.38
CA ALA A 25 9.58 12.56 -1.52
C ALA A 25 8.85 13.80 -0.98
N THR A 26 7.51 13.78 -0.98
CA THR A 26 6.68 14.87 -0.43
C THR A 26 6.38 14.73 1.07
N LEU A 27 6.80 13.64 1.72
CA LEU A 27 6.54 13.45 3.15
C LEU A 27 7.32 14.46 4.00
N PRO A 28 6.73 14.94 5.10
CA PRO A 28 7.43 15.82 6.02
C PRO A 28 8.62 15.11 6.66
N ALA A 29 9.70 15.86 6.93
CA ALA A 29 10.92 15.33 7.54
C ALA A 29 10.69 14.73 8.95
N ARG A 30 9.63 15.15 9.65
CA ARG A 30 9.22 14.61 10.94
C ARG A 30 7.75 14.23 10.88
N ILE A 31 7.46 12.96 11.13
CA ILE A 31 6.11 12.52 11.46
C ILE A 31 5.92 12.59 12.97
N ARG A 32 4.68 12.83 13.42
CA ARG A 32 4.29 12.68 14.84
C ARG A 32 3.32 11.50 14.94
N PRO A 33 3.83 10.27 15.11
CA PRO A 33 2.98 9.10 15.33
C PRO A 33 2.11 9.31 16.57
N ILE A 34 0.87 8.82 16.51
CA ILE A 34 -0.06 8.82 17.67
C ILE A 34 0.46 7.88 18.77
N THR A 35 1.24 6.85 18.42
CA THR A 35 1.90 5.95 19.37
C THR A 35 3.40 5.79 19.07
N ARG A 36 4.20 5.62 20.12
CA ARG A 36 5.64 5.31 20.04
C ARG A 36 5.95 3.83 20.32
N ASP A 37 4.93 3.05 20.70
CA ASP A 37 5.10 1.64 21.02
C ASP A 37 5.17 0.84 19.74
N TRP A 38 6.33 0.23 19.51
CA TRP A 38 6.60 -0.63 18.37
C TRP A 38 6.73 -2.07 18.84
N VAL A 39 5.80 -2.90 18.42
CA VAL A 39 6.02 -4.33 18.22
C VAL A 39 6.29 -4.51 16.73
N GLU A 40 6.99 -5.57 16.32
CA GLU A 40 7.05 -5.97 14.91
C GLU A 40 5.65 -5.88 14.28
N LEU A 41 5.54 -5.22 13.13
CA LEU A 41 4.26 -5.13 12.44
C LEU A 41 3.77 -6.56 12.18
N PRO A 42 2.54 -6.91 12.59
CA PRO A 42 2.03 -8.24 12.35
C PRO A 42 1.98 -8.52 10.84
N ARG A 43 2.03 -9.81 10.48
CA ARG A 43 2.11 -10.29 9.08
C ARG A 43 1.08 -9.65 8.14
N ALA A 44 -0.07 -9.25 8.67
CA ALA A 44 -1.03 -8.41 8.00
C ALA A 44 -1.74 -7.54 9.05
N PHE A 45 -2.10 -6.31 8.69
CA PHE A 45 -2.93 -5.46 9.54
C PHE A 45 -3.78 -4.48 8.74
N LEU A 46 -4.86 -4.01 9.37
CA LEU A 46 -5.74 -3.00 8.82
C LEU A 46 -5.65 -1.73 9.68
N LEU A 47 -5.16 -0.64 9.08
CA LEU A 47 -5.13 0.67 9.69
C LEU A 47 -6.39 1.45 9.29
N THR A 48 -7.30 1.66 10.24
CA THR A 48 -8.57 2.38 10.01
C THR A 48 -8.63 3.70 10.76
N GLY A 49 -9.44 4.65 10.27
CA GLY A 49 -9.72 5.90 10.99
C GLY A 49 -10.24 7.01 10.08
N PRO A 50 -10.60 8.18 10.61
CA PRO A 50 -11.20 9.23 9.79
C PRO A 50 -10.30 9.73 8.64
N ARG A 51 -10.88 10.33 7.59
CA ARG A 51 -10.12 11.00 6.52
C ARG A 51 -9.25 12.11 7.12
N GLY A 52 -8.04 12.29 6.58
CA GLY A 52 -7.11 13.34 7.04
C GLY A 52 -6.30 13.04 8.30
N VAL A 53 -6.54 11.94 9.03
CA VAL A 53 -5.77 11.61 10.27
C VAL A 53 -4.34 11.11 10.04
N GLY A 54 -3.87 11.08 8.79
CA GLY A 54 -2.47 10.75 8.47
C GLY A 54 -2.14 9.28 8.30
N LYS A 55 -3.11 8.37 8.10
CA LYS A 55 -2.85 6.93 7.89
C LYS A 55 -1.92 6.66 6.70
N THR A 56 -2.18 7.29 5.56
CA THR A 56 -1.34 7.14 4.36
C THR A 56 0.08 7.66 4.61
N THR A 57 0.20 8.81 5.26
CA THR A 57 1.49 9.37 5.68
C THR A 57 2.24 8.41 6.61
N PHE A 58 1.52 7.82 7.56
CA PHE A 58 2.08 6.83 8.47
C PHE A 58 2.59 5.61 7.71
N LEU A 59 1.79 5.00 6.83
CA LEU A 59 2.20 3.80 6.11
C LEU A 59 3.34 4.06 5.11
N LEU A 60 3.29 5.15 4.35
CA LEU A 60 4.35 5.53 3.42
C LEU A 60 5.66 5.88 4.12
N HIS A 61 5.60 6.42 5.34
CA HIS A 61 6.80 6.65 6.14
C HIS A 61 7.47 5.32 6.53
N HIS A 62 6.68 4.34 6.93
CA HIS A 62 7.19 3.03 7.38
C HIS A 62 7.57 2.11 6.22
N SER A 63 6.99 2.29 5.03
CA SER A 63 7.40 1.55 3.83
C SER A 63 8.80 1.92 3.31
N ARG A 64 9.48 2.89 3.93
CA ARG A 64 10.90 3.21 3.64
C ARG A 64 11.89 2.24 4.26
N ILE A 65 11.49 1.50 5.30
CA ILE A 65 12.40 0.71 6.15
C ILE A 65 12.60 -0.72 5.58
N SER A 66 11.66 -1.19 4.78
CA SER A 66 11.62 -2.54 4.20
C SER A 66 11.21 -2.46 2.75
N ARG A 67 11.42 -3.52 1.98
CA ARG A 67 11.14 -3.52 0.53
C ARG A 67 9.64 -3.69 0.26
N VAL A 68 8.84 -2.68 0.65
CA VAL A 68 7.37 -2.72 0.66
C VAL A 68 6.81 -1.82 -0.45
N LEU A 69 5.89 -2.34 -1.25
CA LEU A 69 5.25 -1.57 -2.33
C LEU A 69 3.90 -0.99 -1.90
N TYR A 70 3.71 0.32 -2.10
CA TYR A 70 2.44 0.99 -1.87
C TYR A 70 1.65 1.18 -3.18
N PHE A 71 0.35 0.90 -3.15
CA PHE A 71 -0.59 1.35 -4.17
C PHE A 71 -1.98 1.69 -3.58
N SER A 72 -2.78 2.44 -4.36
CA SER A 72 -4.17 2.74 -4.01
C SER A 72 -5.08 1.66 -4.60
N ALA A 73 -6.03 1.13 -3.82
CA ALA A 73 -7.07 0.22 -4.31
C ALA A 73 -7.89 0.84 -5.45
N ASP A 74 -8.07 2.17 -5.39
CA ASP A 74 -8.79 2.95 -6.41
C ASP A 74 -7.92 3.30 -7.65
N ASN A 75 -6.74 2.68 -7.83
CA ASN A 75 -5.89 2.97 -8.98
C ASN A 75 -6.49 2.35 -10.26
N PRO A 76 -6.75 3.12 -11.33
CA PRO A 76 -7.32 2.61 -12.58
C PRO A 76 -6.50 1.48 -13.23
N LEU A 77 -5.19 1.43 -12.98
CA LEU A 77 -4.31 0.36 -13.47
C LEU A 77 -4.65 -1.03 -12.88
N LEU A 78 -5.52 -1.08 -11.87
CA LEU A 78 -6.00 -2.31 -11.21
C LEU A 78 -7.43 -2.68 -11.60
N ALA A 79 -8.10 -1.91 -12.46
CA ALA A 79 -9.52 -2.08 -12.74
C ALA A 79 -9.87 -3.49 -13.24
N ASP A 80 -9.00 -4.08 -14.05
CA ASP A 80 -9.20 -5.40 -14.67
C ASP A 80 -8.38 -6.52 -13.99
N GLU A 81 -7.67 -6.22 -12.89
CA GLU A 81 -6.75 -7.13 -12.21
C GLU A 81 -7.27 -7.53 -10.82
N PRO A 82 -7.48 -8.83 -10.53
CA PRO A 82 -7.83 -9.29 -9.20
C PRO A 82 -6.72 -8.96 -8.21
N LEU A 83 -7.10 -8.40 -7.06
CA LEU A 83 -6.16 -7.99 -6.01
C LEU A 83 -5.17 -9.10 -5.62
N TYR A 84 -5.63 -10.35 -5.57
CA TYR A 84 -4.76 -11.49 -5.28
C TYR A 84 -3.65 -11.67 -6.34
N ALA A 85 -3.98 -11.54 -7.62
CA ALA A 85 -3.01 -11.67 -8.71
C ALA A 85 -1.99 -10.52 -8.70
N THR A 86 -2.46 -9.30 -8.42
CA THR A 86 -1.63 -8.11 -8.22
C THR A 86 -0.63 -8.33 -7.09
N VAL A 87 -1.11 -8.65 -5.89
CA VAL A 87 -0.28 -8.84 -4.69
C VAL A 87 0.71 -9.97 -4.90
N LYS A 88 0.27 -11.10 -5.49
CA LYS A 88 1.15 -12.21 -5.85
C LYS A 88 2.27 -11.75 -6.79
N SER A 89 1.95 -10.98 -7.83
CA SER A 89 2.94 -10.48 -8.80
C SER A 89 3.98 -9.57 -8.14
N ILE A 90 3.56 -8.75 -7.16
CA ILE A 90 4.44 -7.88 -6.38
C ILE A 90 5.40 -8.70 -5.51
N PHE A 91 4.91 -9.72 -4.80
CA PHE A 91 5.79 -10.63 -4.05
C PHE A 91 6.77 -11.37 -4.96
N MET A 92 6.32 -11.83 -6.13
CA MET A 92 7.19 -12.47 -7.13
C MET A 92 8.25 -11.52 -7.71
N ALA A 93 8.05 -10.21 -7.63
CA ALA A 93 9.04 -9.19 -8.00
C ALA A 93 10.06 -8.90 -6.88
N GLY A 94 9.98 -9.59 -5.75
CA GLY A 94 10.95 -9.51 -4.64
C GLY A 94 10.64 -8.44 -3.60
N TYR A 95 9.40 -7.95 -3.53
CA TYR A 95 8.95 -7.12 -2.42
C TYR A 95 8.61 -7.99 -1.20
N GLU A 96 8.88 -7.46 -0.01
CA GLU A 96 8.70 -8.12 1.29
C GLU A 96 7.30 -7.88 1.88
N GLY A 97 6.59 -6.87 1.37
CA GLY A 97 5.24 -6.54 1.79
C GLY A 97 4.54 -5.60 0.81
N VAL A 98 3.25 -5.40 1.02
CA VAL A 98 2.40 -4.56 0.17
C VAL A 98 1.54 -3.67 1.06
N VAL A 99 1.40 -2.39 0.71
CA VAL A 99 0.45 -1.49 1.33
C VAL A 99 -0.61 -1.11 0.31
N ILE A 100 -1.87 -1.30 0.68
CA ILE A 100 -3.04 -1.02 -0.13
C ILE A 100 -3.85 0.08 0.59
N ALA A 101 -3.83 1.30 0.05
CA ALA A 101 -4.68 2.37 0.57
C ALA A 101 -6.05 2.36 -0.10
N GLY A 102 -7.12 2.48 0.67
CA GLY A 102 -8.47 2.57 0.11
C GLY A 102 -9.45 3.24 1.08
N SER A 103 -10.72 3.23 0.71
CA SER A 103 -11.81 3.56 1.61
C SER A 103 -12.65 2.29 1.71
N LEU A 104 -12.58 1.54 2.82
CA LEU A 104 -13.49 0.41 2.99
C LEU A 104 -14.85 1.01 3.40
N GLY A 105 -15.84 0.82 2.53
CA GLY A 105 -17.14 1.48 2.65
C GLY A 105 -18.00 0.91 3.78
N SER A 106 -18.37 1.80 4.69
CA SER A 106 -19.73 1.91 5.28
C SER A 106 -19.96 3.27 5.95
N ASP A 107 -18.88 4.02 6.25
CA ASP A 107 -18.94 5.36 6.84
C ASP A 107 -18.15 6.37 5.98
N PRO A 108 -18.79 7.42 5.43
CA PRO A 108 -18.13 8.44 4.61
C PRO A 108 -17.00 9.21 5.34
N GLY A 109 -16.91 9.09 6.67
CA GLY A 109 -15.84 9.64 7.46
C GLY A 109 -14.56 8.80 7.51
N ARG A 110 -14.63 7.48 7.28
CA ARG A 110 -13.52 6.53 7.55
C ARG A 110 -12.72 6.22 6.28
N GLY A 111 -11.39 6.30 6.37
CA GLY A 111 -10.48 5.81 5.35
C GLY A 111 -9.62 4.71 5.95
N ASP A 112 -9.22 3.74 5.14
CA ASP A 112 -8.61 2.52 5.64
C ASP A 112 -7.41 2.13 4.78
N ALA A 113 -6.48 1.40 5.35
CA ALA A 113 -5.35 0.89 4.60
C ALA A 113 -4.98 -0.50 5.09
N LEU A 114 -4.84 -1.41 4.14
CA LEU A 114 -4.50 -2.81 4.33
C LEU A 114 -3.01 -2.98 4.09
N VAL A 115 -2.34 -3.75 4.94
CA VAL A 115 -0.94 -4.17 4.80
C VAL A 115 -0.89 -5.68 4.90
#